data_AF-A0AB37GYN6-F1
#
_entry.id   AF-A0AB37GYN6-F1
#
_cell.length_a   1.000
_cell.length_b   1.000
_cell.length_c   1.000
_cell.angle_alpha   90.00
_cell.angle_beta   90.00
_cell.angle_gamma   90.00
#
_symmetry.space_group_name_H-M   'P 1'
#
loop_
_entity.id
_entity.type
_entity.pdbx_description
1 polymer ?
#
loop_
_entity_poly.entity_id
_entity_poly.type
_entity_poly.pdbx_seq_one_letter_code
_entity_poly.pdbx_strand_id
1 'polypeptide(L)'
;MSFELNLAHTSILELLEKAAEKNELIYVRARQRCVGKTTALLEFARNNNYPVLTRREIARCYQLEHPDLNIIGYVDGSEVDGLYNVVCDEGVPRDAIKRLYKLGILLTGFVRVDDQAVINDDNRYSVFGGYSTEAPSKKATPLLQIELEDIDSVPRVFYKGEKITNRIAIDFEWRTGGADKVGSTYIRIKHGNDPDKALAVETKELAVGERAYE
;
A
#
# COMPACT_ATOMS: atom_id res chain seq x y z
N MET A 1 -11.24 -5.52 -10.04
CA MET A 1 -10.65 -5.89 -11.34
C MET A 1 -9.22 -6.32 -11.07
N SER A 2 -8.66 -7.31 -11.78
CA SER A 2 -7.27 -7.72 -11.61
C SER A 2 -6.44 -7.17 -12.77
N PHE A 3 -5.34 -6.48 -12.51
CA PHE A 3 -4.42 -6.04 -13.56
C PHE A 3 -3.65 -7.25 -14.09
N GLU A 4 -3.96 -7.65 -15.31
CA GLU A 4 -3.14 -8.58 -16.07
C GLU A 4 -2.11 -7.79 -16.88
N LEU A 5 -0.88 -8.31 -16.98
CA LEU A 5 0.15 -7.73 -17.81
C LEU A 5 -0.25 -7.79 -19.30
N ASN A 6 -0.74 -6.66 -19.83
CA ASN A 6 -1.09 -6.48 -21.23
C ASN A 6 -0.21 -5.38 -21.86
N LEU A 7 0.61 -5.78 -22.83
CA LEU A 7 1.60 -4.91 -23.49
C LEU A 7 1.09 -4.32 -24.81
N ALA A 8 -0.16 -4.57 -25.21
CA ALA A 8 -0.67 -4.17 -26.52
C ALA A 8 -0.69 -2.65 -26.72
N HIS A 9 -0.88 -1.87 -25.65
CA HIS A 9 -1.13 -0.43 -25.73
C HIS A 9 -0.42 0.40 -24.63
N THR A 10 0.45 -0.21 -23.83
CA THR A 10 1.01 0.44 -22.62
C THR A 10 2.37 -0.18 -22.29
N SER A 11 3.32 0.66 -21.86
CA SER A 11 4.63 0.16 -21.41
C SER A 11 4.51 -0.53 -20.04
N ILE A 12 5.47 -1.39 -19.70
CA ILE A 12 5.47 -2.07 -18.38
C ILE A 12 5.59 -1.05 -17.24
N LEU A 13 6.36 0.01 -17.45
CA LEU A 13 6.53 1.10 -16.49
C LEU A 13 5.22 1.83 -16.23
N GLU A 14 4.51 2.22 -17.29
CA GLU A 14 3.21 2.91 -17.17
C GLU A 14 2.14 2.00 -16.54
N LEU A 15 2.22 0.68 -16.76
CA LEU A 15 1.36 -0.28 -16.07
C LEU A 15 1.65 -0.34 -14.57
N LEU A 16 2.93 -0.30 -14.17
CA LEU A 16 3.35 -0.23 -12.76
C LEU A 16 2.89 1.05 -12.10
N GLU A 17 2.99 2.20 -12.78
CA GLU A 17 2.49 3.50 -12.29
C GLU A 17 0.99 3.43 -12.02
N LYS A 18 0.20 2.98 -13.01
CA LYS A 18 -1.27 2.83 -12.86
C LYS A 18 -1.66 1.84 -11.77
N ALA A 19 -0.91 0.76 -11.62
CA ALA A 19 -1.13 -0.23 -10.57
C ALA A 19 -0.79 0.35 -9.19
N ALA A 20 0.30 1.11 -9.06
CA ALA A 20 0.68 1.78 -7.82
C ALA A 20 -0.35 2.85 -7.39
N GLU A 21 -0.85 3.67 -8.32
CA GLU A 21 -1.89 4.68 -8.06
C GLU A 21 -3.17 4.05 -7.47
N LYS A 22 -3.51 2.84 -7.93
CA LYS A 22 -4.68 2.10 -7.47
C LYS A 22 -4.37 1.16 -6.31
N ASN A 23 -3.10 1.08 -5.91
CA ASN A 23 -2.58 0.12 -4.94
C ASN A 23 -3.00 -1.30 -5.33
N GLU A 24 -2.73 -1.72 -6.56
CA GLU A 24 -3.08 -3.03 -7.13
C GLU A 24 -1.82 -3.81 -7.55
N LEU A 25 -1.95 -5.13 -7.61
CA LEU A 25 -0.87 -6.06 -8.01
C LEU A 25 -1.04 -6.45 -9.49
N ILE A 26 0.09 -6.62 -10.19
CA ILE A 26 0.11 -7.06 -11.58
C ILE A 26 0.36 -8.56 -11.62
N TYR A 27 -0.61 -9.30 -12.16
CA TYR A 27 -0.50 -10.75 -12.29
C TYR A 27 0.20 -11.12 -13.60
N VAL A 28 1.18 -12.01 -13.49
CA VAL A 28 2.04 -12.43 -14.62
C VAL A 28 2.07 -13.95 -14.73
N ARG A 29 2.10 -14.47 -15.95
CA ARG A 29 2.12 -15.92 -16.21
C ARG A 29 3.56 -16.43 -16.36
N ALA A 30 3.78 -17.72 -16.09
CA ALA A 30 5.12 -18.33 -16.13
C ALA A 30 5.81 -18.19 -17.50
N ARG A 31 5.03 -18.09 -18.59
CA ARG A 31 5.54 -17.95 -19.96
C ARG A 31 5.97 -16.51 -20.31
N GLN A 32 5.71 -15.51 -19.47
CA GLN A 32 6.05 -14.10 -19.72
C GLN A 32 7.45 -13.74 -19.20
N ARG A 33 8.46 -14.59 -19.45
CA ARG A 33 9.85 -14.35 -19.03
C ARG A 33 10.59 -13.44 -20.01
N CYS A 34 11.63 -12.76 -19.52
CA CYS A 34 12.55 -11.94 -20.33
C CYS A 34 11.91 -10.77 -21.11
N VAL A 35 10.71 -10.31 -20.70
CA VAL A 35 10.01 -9.17 -21.34
C VAL A 35 10.38 -7.80 -20.76
N GLY A 36 11.41 -7.72 -19.89
CA GLY A 36 11.85 -6.45 -19.28
C GLY A 36 11.14 -6.06 -17.98
N LYS A 37 10.39 -6.98 -17.35
CA LYS A 37 9.62 -6.70 -16.11
C LYS A 37 10.49 -6.21 -14.96
N THR A 38 11.56 -6.94 -14.65
CA THR A 38 12.50 -6.57 -13.60
C THR A 38 13.13 -5.21 -13.89
N THR A 39 13.56 -4.96 -15.12
CA THR A 39 14.13 -3.67 -15.52
C THR A 39 13.14 -2.52 -15.26
N ALA A 40 11.90 -2.67 -15.71
CA ALA A 40 10.85 -1.66 -15.47
C ALA A 40 10.52 -1.50 -13.98
N LEU A 41 10.52 -2.58 -13.19
CA LEU A 41 10.31 -2.50 -11.74
C LEU A 41 11.42 -1.72 -11.04
N LEU A 42 12.68 -1.99 -11.40
CA LEU A 42 13.82 -1.32 -10.81
C LEU A 42 13.88 0.15 -11.21
N GLU A 43 13.51 0.48 -12.46
CA GLU A 43 13.34 1.86 -12.92
C GLU A 43 12.21 2.57 -12.16
N PHE A 44 11.04 1.94 -12.03
CA PHE A 44 9.93 2.46 -11.23
C PHE A 44 10.34 2.73 -9.78
N ALA A 45 11.02 1.76 -9.16
CA ALA A 45 11.51 1.87 -7.79
C ALA A 45 12.53 3.00 -7.64
N ARG A 46 13.43 3.18 -8.61
CA ARG A 46 14.44 4.24 -8.63
C ARG A 46 13.79 5.62 -8.70
N ASN A 47 12.85 5.80 -9.62
CA ASN A 47 12.20 7.10 -9.85
C ASN A 47 11.37 7.56 -8.64
N ASN A 48 10.90 6.62 -7.82
CA ASN A 48 10.06 6.89 -6.65
C ASN A 48 10.75 6.63 -5.30
N ASN A 49 12.02 6.23 -5.31
CA ASN A 49 12.78 5.84 -4.12
C ASN A 49 12.09 4.75 -3.26
N TYR A 50 11.53 3.72 -3.91
CA TYR A 50 10.85 2.62 -3.23
C TYR A 50 11.76 1.42 -2.98
N PRO A 51 11.67 0.77 -1.80
CA PRO A 51 12.36 -0.50 -1.56
C PRO A 51 11.81 -1.61 -2.46
N VAL A 52 12.70 -2.47 -2.96
CA VAL A 52 12.34 -3.59 -3.84
C VAL A 52 12.50 -4.90 -3.09
N LEU A 53 11.37 -5.58 -2.85
CA LEU A 53 11.34 -6.92 -2.29
C LEU A 53 11.49 -7.96 -3.40
N THR A 54 12.53 -8.79 -3.32
CA THR A 54 12.78 -9.88 -4.26
C THR A 54 13.12 -11.17 -3.50
N ARG A 55 13.42 -12.25 -4.23
CA ARG A 55 13.93 -13.49 -3.63
C ARG A 55 15.30 -13.25 -3.02
N ARG A 56 15.50 -13.79 -1.81
CA ARG A 56 16.76 -13.71 -1.07
C ARG A 56 17.98 -14.10 -1.89
N GLU A 57 17.86 -15.11 -2.75
CA GLU A 57 18.97 -15.62 -3.56
C GLU A 57 19.44 -14.62 -4.61
N ILE A 58 18.55 -13.74 -5.09
CA ILE A 58 18.82 -12.77 -6.17
C ILE A 58 19.11 -11.37 -5.61
N ALA A 59 18.60 -11.06 -4.41
CA ALA A 59 18.73 -9.74 -3.79
C ALA A 59 20.17 -9.21 -3.77
N ARG A 60 21.15 -10.06 -3.44
CA ARG A 60 22.56 -9.67 -3.44
C ARG A 60 23.05 -9.25 -4.83
N CYS A 61 22.63 -9.95 -5.88
CA CYS A 61 23.03 -9.61 -7.25
C CYS A 61 22.43 -8.25 -7.65
N TYR A 62 21.13 -8.05 -7.39
CA TYR A 62 20.47 -6.77 -7.68
C TYR A 62 21.10 -5.62 -6.91
N GLN A 63 21.46 -5.81 -5.64
CA GLN A 63 22.10 -4.77 -4.84
C GLN A 63 23.50 -4.39 -5.37
N LEU A 64 24.25 -5.36 -5.93
CA LEU A 64 25.55 -5.11 -6.54
C LEU A 64 25.43 -4.39 -7.89
N GLU A 65 24.43 -4.75 -8.70
CA GLU A 65 24.16 -4.14 -10.01
C GLU A 65 23.51 -2.75 -9.89
N HIS A 66 22.75 -2.53 -8.82
CA HIS A 66 21.99 -1.32 -8.54
C HIS A 66 22.24 -0.83 -7.11
N PRO A 67 23.45 -0.30 -6.82
CA PRO A 67 23.83 0.13 -5.48
C PRO A 67 23.03 1.34 -4.98
N ASP A 68 22.34 2.04 -5.89
CA ASP A 68 21.47 3.18 -5.63
C ASP A 68 20.08 2.79 -5.11
N LEU A 69 19.68 1.52 -5.27
CA LEU A 69 18.39 1.01 -4.82
C LEU A 69 18.50 0.31 -3.46
N ASN A 70 17.42 0.35 -2.68
CA ASN A 70 17.26 -0.49 -1.49
C ASN A 70 16.64 -1.83 -1.89
N ILE A 71 17.47 -2.87 -2.02
CA ILE A 71 17.02 -4.21 -2.38
C ILE A 71 16.88 -5.08 -1.13
N ILE A 72 15.69 -5.62 -0.93
CA ILE A 72 15.35 -6.47 0.21
C ILE A 72 15.15 -7.91 -0.27
N GLY A 73 15.92 -8.83 0.30
CA GLY A 73 15.74 -10.26 0.10
C GLY A 73 14.72 -10.82 1.07
N TYR A 74 13.60 -11.33 0.56
CA TYR A 74 12.54 -11.90 1.40
C TYR A 74 13.03 -13.14 2.19
N VAL A 75 12.84 -13.15 3.52
CA VAL A 75 13.01 -14.36 4.36
C VAL A 75 11.69 -14.73 5.03
N ASP A 76 11.17 -13.87 5.91
CA ASP A 76 9.91 -14.10 6.62
C ASP A 76 8.98 -12.87 6.69
N GLY A 77 9.44 -11.71 6.20
CA GLY A 77 8.70 -10.47 6.19
C GLY A 77 9.07 -9.52 7.33
N SER A 78 9.86 -9.94 8.32
CA SER A 78 10.41 -9.02 9.32
C SER A 78 11.35 -7.97 8.71
N GLU A 79 11.93 -8.26 7.54
CA GLU A 79 12.84 -7.36 6.82
C GLU A 79 12.15 -6.10 6.30
N VAL A 80 10.82 -6.11 6.24
CA VAL A 80 10.00 -4.99 5.76
C VAL A 80 9.18 -4.35 6.87
N ASP A 81 9.45 -4.68 8.13
CA ASP A 81 8.78 -4.06 9.27
C ASP A 81 9.12 -2.57 9.36
N GLY A 82 8.08 -1.75 9.53
CA GLY A 82 8.22 -0.29 9.54
C GLY A 82 8.43 0.34 8.16
N LEU A 83 8.50 -0.46 7.09
CA LEU A 83 8.53 0.04 5.73
C LEU A 83 7.11 0.20 5.16
N TYR A 84 6.97 1.17 4.28
CA TYR A 84 5.79 1.41 3.47
C TYR A 84 6.21 1.60 2.02
N ASN A 85 5.25 1.48 1.11
CA ASN A 85 5.47 1.63 -0.33
C ASN A 85 6.52 0.67 -0.92
N VAL A 86 6.59 -0.55 -0.40
CA VAL A 86 7.51 -1.58 -0.91
C VAL A 86 6.94 -2.14 -2.23
N VAL A 87 7.79 -2.31 -3.23
CA VAL A 87 7.41 -2.97 -4.50
C VAL A 87 8.00 -4.36 -4.58
N CYS A 88 7.28 -5.32 -5.17
CA CYS A 88 7.76 -6.71 -5.25
C CYS A 88 8.10 -7.19 -6.66
N ASP A 89 9.23 -7.87 -6.78
CA ASP A 89 9.66 -8.55 -8.00
C ASP A 89 9.02 -9.93 -8.18
N GLU A 90 9.08 -10.46 -9.41
CA GLU A 90 8.54 -11.77 -9.78
C GLU A 90 9.33 -12.90 -9.10
N GLY A 91 8.98 -13.20 -7.86
CA GLY A 91 9.59 -14.32 -7.16
C GLY A 91 9.29 -14.43 -5.68
N VAL A 92 8.80 -13.36 -5.06
CA VAL A 92 8.34 -13.42 -3.68
C VAL A 92 7.18 -14.44 -3.57
N PRO A 93 7.15 -15.30 -2.54
CA PRO A 93 6.06 -16.28 -2.37
C PRO A 93 4.69 -15.60 -2.31
N ARG A 94 3.68 -16.16 -3.00
CA ARG A 94 2.34 -15.55 -3.08
C ARG A 94 1.71 -15.30 -1.71
N ASP A 95 1.90 -16.22 -0.76
CA ASP A 95 1.30 -16.07 0.57
C ASP A 95 1.96 -14.94 1.37
N ALA A 96 3.25 -14.70 1.13
CA ALA A 96 3.95 -13.54 1.65
C ALA A 96 3.42 -12.24 1.03
N ILE A 97 3.29 -12.20 -0.30
CA ILE A 97 2.71 -11.04 -1.01
C ILE A 97 1.32 -10.72 -0.46
N LYS A 98 0.44 -11.72 -0.34
CA LYS A 98 -0.92 -11.54 0.21
C LYS A 98 -0.88 -10.95 1.62
N ARG A 99 -0.01 -11.48 2.49
CA ARG A 99 0.16 -11.00 3.87
C ARG A 99 0.63 -9.55 3.89
N LEU A 100 1.74 -9.25 3.24
CA LEU A 100 2.37 -7.92 3.25
C LEU A 100 1.49 -6.86 2.58
N TYR A 101 0.78 -7.24 1.51
CA TYR A 101 -0.19 -6.37 0.84
C TYR A 101 -1.43 -6.12 1.71
N LYS A 102 -1.88 -7.10 2.51
CA LYS A 102 -2.97 -6.89 3.49
C LYS A 102 -2.54 -5.95 4.62
N LEU A 103 -1.26 -5.98 5.00
CA LEU A 103 -0.67 -5.09 6.01
C LEU A 103 -0.42 -3.67 5.49
N GLY A 104 -0.61 -3.41 4.18
CA GLY A 104 -0.35 -2.09 3.58
C GLY A 104 1.13 -1.78 3.35
N ILE A 105 2.01 -2.76 3.51
CA ILE A 105 3.46 -2.62 3.31
C ILE A 105 3.79 -2.62 1.82
N LEU A 106 3.17 -3.53 1.06
CA LEU A 106 3.35 -3.61 -0.40
C LEU A 106 2.41 -2.64 -1.11
N LEU A 107 2.97 -1.87 -2.04
CA LEU A 107 2.25 -0.93 -2.91
C LEU A 107 1.82 -1.56 -4.23
N THR A 108 2.77 -2.20 -4.93
CA THR A 108 2.52 -2.87 -6.21
C THR A 108 3.64 -3.85 -6.53
N GLY A 109 3.57 -4.53 -7.67
CA GLY A 109 4.61 -5.41 -8.17
C GLY A 109 4.07 -6.58 -8.97
N PHE A 110 4.94 -7.54 -9.28
CA PHE A 110 4.61 -8.68 -10.12
C PHE A 110 4.33 -9.95 -9.31
N VAL A 111 3.16 -10.54 -9.53
CA VAL A 111 2.72 -11.78 -8.89
C VAL A 111 2.60 -12.87 -9.93
N ARG A 112 3.48 -13.86 -9.87
CA ARG A 112 3.42 -14.99 -10.79
C ARG A 112 2.18 -15.83 -10.53
N VAL A 113 1.29 -16.03 -11.50
CA VAL A 113 0.12 -16.94 -11.48
C VAL A 113 0.39 -18.20 -12.32
N ASP A 114 -0.23 -19.33 -11.98
CA ASP A 114 -0.06 -20.60 -12.71
C ASP A 114 -1.05 -20.67 -13.89
N ASP A 115 -0.60 -21.17 -15.04
CA ASP A 115 -1.36 -21.17 -16.32
C ASP A 115 -2.73 -21.88 -16.24
N GLN A 116 -2.95 -22.78 -15.28
CA GLN A 116 -4.24 -23.48 -15.09
C GLN A 116 -5.33 -22.64 -14.43
N ALA A 117 -5.01 -21.46 -13.88
CA ALA A 117 -5.98 -20.59 -13.21
C ALA A 117 -6.74 -19.64 -14.15
N VAL A 118 -6.43 -19.68 -15.46
CA VAL A 118 -6.94 -18.74 -16.47
C VAL A 118 -8.17 -19.28 -17.19
N ILE A 119 -8.38 -20.60 -17.18
CA ILE A 119 -9.58 -21.21 -17.77
C ILE A 119 -10.69 -21.17 -16.73
N ASN A 120 -11.35 -20.03 -16.57
CA ASN A 120 -12.74 -19.89 -16.18
C ASN A 120 -13.07 -18.40 -16.29
N ASP A 121 -13.36 -18.03 -17.54
CA ASP A 121 -14.12 -16.83 -17.85
C ASP A 121 -15.45 -16.89 -17.08
N ASP A 122 -15.88 -15.76 -16.53
CA ASP A 122 -17.04 -15.59 -15.64
C ASP A 122 -16.94 -16.22 -14.24
N ASN A 123 -16.48 -15.39 -13.29
CA ASN A 123 -16.77 -15.47 -11.85
C ASN A 123 -15.91 -16.42 -11.00
N ARG A 124 -15.19 -15.81 -10.04
CA ARG A 124 -14.72 -16.39 -8.77
C ARG A 124 -13.50 -17.32 -8.85
N TYR A 125 -12.36 -16.79 -8.42
CA TYR A 125 -11.33 -17.60 -7.77
C TYR A 125 -11.91 -18.25 -6.51
N SER A 126 -12.34 -19.50 -6.63
CA SER A 126 -12.52 -20.38 -5.47
C SER A 126 -12.15 -21.83 -5.83
N VAL A 127 -10.91 -22.21 -5.53
CA VAL A 127 -10.51 -23.54 -5.05
C VAL A 127 -9.30 -23.30 -4.12
N PHE A 128 -9.46 -23.12 -2.81
CA PHE A 128 -9.64 -24.12 -1.75
C PHE A 128 -8.57 -25.23 -1.72
N GLY A 129 -7.45 -24.93 -1.04
CA GLY A 129 -6.76 -25.87 -0.15
C GLY A 129 -6.94 -25.34 1.27
N GLY A 130 -7.75 -26.05 2.06
CA GLY A 130 -8.54 -25.53 3.18
C GLY A 130 -7.86 -24.60 4.18
N TYR A 131 -8.42 -23.40 4.36
CA TYR A 131 -8.68 -22.72 5.64
C TYR A 131 -9.89 -21.78 5.43
N SER A 132 -10.83 -21.83 6.38
CA SER A 132 -12.11 -21.12 6.57
C SER A 132 -12.69 -20.24 5.45
N THR A 133 -13.90 -20.62 5.02
CA THR A 133 -14.89 -19.82 4.26
C THR A 133 -15.47 -18.68 5.11
N GLU A 134 -14.64 -17.74 5.52
CA GLU A 134 -15.12 -16.39 5.79
C GLU A 134 -14.67 -15.52 4.63
N ALA A 135 -15.63 -14.88 3.95
CA ALA A 135 -15.34 -13.91 2.90
C ALA A 135 -14.23 -12.95 3.37
N PRO A 136 -13.26 -12.55 2.52
CA PRO A 136 -12.28 -11.55 2.92
C PRO A 136 -13.07 -10.30 3.31
N SER A 137 -13.13 -10.04 4.62
CA SER A 137 -13.77 -8.87 5.19
C SER A 137 -13.29 -7.66 4.37
N LYS A 138 -14.21 -6.85 3.85
CA LYS A 138 -13.94 -5.52 3.28
C LYS A 138 -12.71 -4.95 3.99
N LYS A 139 -11.61 -4.68 3.26
CA LYS A 139 -10.46 -3.95 3.81
C LYS A 139 -11.06 -2.78 4.59
N ALA A 140 -10.91 -2.77 5.91
CA ALA A 140 -11.48 -1.69 6.72
C ALA A 140 -10.79 -0.42 6.26
N THR A 141 -11.57 0.56 5.80
CA THR A 141 -11.00 1.86 5.42
C THR A 141 -10.26 2.42 6.64
N PRO A 142 -9.02 2.91 6.47
CA PRO A 142 -8.28 3.52 7.57
C PRO A 142 -9.14 4.60 8.21
N LEU A 143 -9.20 4.62 9.55
CA LEU A 143 -10.00 5.61 10.28
C LEU A 143 -9.54 7.03 9.94
N LEU A 144 -8.22 7.25 9.89
CA LEU A 144 -7.58 8.51 9.54
C LEU A 144 -6.33 8.21 8.71
N GLN A 145 -6.13 8.95 7.62
CA GLN A 145 -4.93 8.92 6.79
C GLN A 145 -4.52 10.36 6.50
N ILE A 146 -3.30 10.72 6.90
CA ILE A 146 -2.70 12.03 6.67
C ILE A 146 -1.47 11.80 5.81
N GLU A 147 -1.46 12.39 4.62
CA GLU A 147 -0.34 12.33 3.70
C GLU A 147 0.25 13.72 3.55
N LEU A 148 1.56 13.80 3.75
CA LEU A 148 2.34 15.02 3.60
C LEU A 148 3.44 14.74 2.58
N GLU A 149 3.50 15.55 1.53
CA GLU A 149 4.49 15.39 0.45
C GLU A 149 5.87 15.93 0.87
N ASP A 150 5.87 17.10 1.51
CA ASP A 150 7.03 17.76 2.09
C ASP A 150 6.61 18.60 3.31
N ILE A 151 7.55 19.10 4.11
CA ILE A 151 7.26 19.78 5.38
C ILE A 151 6.42 21.07 5.24
N ASP A 152 6.48 21.70 4.07
CA ASP A 152 5.79 22.96 3.77
C ASP A 152 4.48 22.72 2.97
N SER A 153 4.26 21.49 2.51
CA SER A 153 3.08 21.09 1.75
C SER A 153 1.80 21.10 2.58
N VAL A 154 0.68 21.37 1.92
CA VAL A 154 -0.64 21.24 2.53
C VAL A 154 -1.01 19.75 2.62
N PRO A 155 -1.26 19.20 3.82
CA PRO A 155 -1.53 17.77 3.95
C PRO A 155 -2.83 17.36 3.27
N ARG A 156 -2.82 16.18 2.64
CA ARG A 156 -4.02 15.48 2.15
C ARG A 156 -4.54 14.62 3.29
N VAL A 157 -5.79 14.84 3.68
CA VAL A 157 -6.38 14.15 4.83
C VAL A 157 -7.63 13.41 4.43
N PHE A 158 -7.69 12.14 4.82
CA PHE A 158 -8.82 11.25 4.60
C PHE A 158 -9.32 10.74 5.95
N TYR A 159 -10.63 10.79 6.17
CA TYR A 159 -11.28 10.24 7.35
C TYR A 159 -12.28 9.17 6.92
N LYS A 160 -12.11 7.94 7.42
CA LYS A 160 -12.89 6.74 6.99
C LYS A 160 -12.89 6.50 5.48
N GLY A 161 -11.84 6.94 4.79
CA GLY A 161 -11.69 6.87 3.33
C GLY A 161 -12.24 8.06 2.55
N GLU A 162 -12.89 9.03 3.20
CA GLU A 162 -13.39 10.24 2.55
C GLU A 162 -12.35 11.37 2.64
N LYS A 163 -12.02 11.98 1.50
CA LYS A 163 -11.08 13.12 1.44
C LYS A 163 -11.74 14.35 2.07
N ILE A 164 -11.14 14.88 3.13
CA ILE A 164 -11.55 16.16 3.74
C ILE A 164 -11.03 17.28 2.85
N THR A 165 -11.91 18.12 2.31
CA THR A 165 -11.58 19.37 1.60
C THR A 165 -11.75 20.57 2.52
N ASN A 166 -11.34 21.78 2.09
CA ASN A 166 -11.51 23.04 2.85
C ASN A 166 -11.00 22.96 4.30
N ARG A 167 -9.83 22.34 4.48
CA ARG A 167 -9.21 22.07 5.79
C ARG A 167 -8.74 23.38 6.41
N ILE A 168 -9.17 23.63 7.64
CA ILE A 168 -8.80 24.82 8.42
C ILE A 168 -7.71 24.48 9.42
N ALA A 169 -7.86 23.36 10.14
CA ALA A 169 -6.87 22.86 11.10
C ALA A 169 -7.05 21.36 11.29
N ILE A 170 -5.94 20.65 11.50
CA ILE A 170 -5.92 19.20 11.71
C ILE A 170 -4.94 18.92 12.83
N ASP A 171 -5.47 18.51 13.97
CA ASP A 171 -4.69 18.16 15.14
C ASP A 171 -4.74 16.64 15.31
N PHE A 172 -3.58 15.99 15.31
CA PHE A 172 -3.42 14.60 15.67
C PHE A 172 -2.44 14.52 16.82
N GLU A 173 -2.90 13.98 17.94
CA GLU A 173 -2.07 13.77 19.11
C GLU A 173 -2.23 12.34 19.63
N TRP A 174 -1.11 11.71 19.90
CA TRP A 174 -1.07 10.40 20.55
C TRP A 174 -0.09 10.47 21.72
N ARG A 175 -0.54 10.03 22.89
CA ARG A 175 0.27 10.03 24.12
C ARG A 175 0.34 8.62 24.69
N THR A 176 1.53 8.22 25.12
CA THR A 176 1.69 7.00 25.93
C THR A 176 1.10 7.22 27.32
N GLY A 177 0.42 6.21 27.87
CA GLY A 177 -0.12 6.25 29.22
C GLY A 177 0.94 5.99 30.31
N GLY A 178 2.15 5.55 29.94
CA GLY A 178 3.15 4.96 30.83
C GLY A 178 3.37 3.47 30.52
N ALA A 179 4.30 2.81 31.22
CA ALA A 179 4.69 1.43 30.92
C ALA A 179 3.52 0.42 30.96
N ASP A 180 2.54 0.65 31.84
CA ASP A 180 1.45 -0.28 32.11
C ASP A 180 0.06 0.29 31.80
N LYS A 181 -0.03 1.39 31.03
CA LYS A 181 -1.30 2.07 30.73
C LYS A 181 -1.54 2.22 29.23
N VAL A 182 -2.80 2.08 28.84
CA VAL A 182 -3.24 2.32 27.47
C VAL A 182 -3.04 3.80 27.12
N GLY A 183 -2.41 4.07 25.98
CA GLY A 183 -2.22 5.43 25.48
C GLY A 183 -3.54 6.10 25.09
N SER A 184 -3.51 7.43 24.95
CA SER A 184 -4.65 8.23 24.53
C SER A 184 -4.44 8.78 23.13
N THR A 185 -5.47 8.70 22.29
CA THR A 185 -5.49 9.28 20.95
C THR A 185 -6.49 10.43 20.90
N TYR A 186 -6.04 11.56 20.38
CA TYR A 186 -6.85 12.73 20.10
C TYR A 186 -6.76 13.10 18.62
N ILE A 187 -7.93 13.26 18.00
CA ILE A 187 -8.06 13.67 16.60
C ILE A 187 -9.05 14.82 16.53
N ARG A 188 -8.61 15.94 15.97
CA ARG A 188 -9.46 17.08 15.64
C ARG A 188 -9.30 17.45 14.18
N ILE A 189 -10.42 17.49 13.45
CA ILE A 189 -10.44 17.96 12.07
C ILE A 189 -11.41 19.12 11.99
N LYS A 190 -10.91 20.32 11.65
CA LYS A 190 -11.71 21.50 11.33
C LYS A 190 -11.74 21.69 9.81
N HIS A 191 -12.92 21.77 9.24
CA HIS A 191 -13.10 22.09 7.82
C HIS A 191 -14.30 23.02 7.58
N GLY A 192 -14.25 23.75 6.48
CA GLY A 192 -15.34 24.61 6.04
C GLY A 192 -16.37 23.85 5.19
N ASN A 193 -17.66 24.11 5.41
CA ASN A 193 -18.75 23.44 4.69
C ASN A 193 -19.22 24.12 3.40
N ASP A 194 -18.83 25.37 3.14
CA ASP A 194 -19.26 26.14 1.95
C ASP A 194 -18.13 27.06 1.46
N PRO A 195 -17.74 27.03 0.18
CA PRO A 195 -16.75 27.96 -0.38
C PRO A 195 -17.23 29.42 -0.44
N ASP A 196 -18.55 29.68 -0.46
CA ASP A 196 -19.10 31.01 -0.77
C ASP A 196 -19.92 31.65 0.37
N LYS A 197 -20.02 31.02 1.55
CA LYS A 197 -20.72 31.60 2.70
C LYS A 197 -19.92 31.49 3.99
N ALA A 198 -20.11 32.50 4.85
CA ALA A 198 -19.46 32.70 6.14
C ALA A 198 -19.19 31.37 6.86
N LEU A 199 -17.89 31.04 6.93
CA LEU A 199 -17.20 29.95 7.64
C LEU A 199 -18.10 29.13 8.59
N ALA A 200 -18.97 28.29 8.04
CA ALA A 200 -19.58 27.22 8.81
C ALA A 200 -18.48 26.18 9.04
N VAL A 201 -17.89 26.21 10.24
CA VAL A 201 -16.81 25.31 10.64
C VAL A 201 -17.41 24.04 11.23
N GLU A 202 -17.21 22.92 10.55
CA GLU A 202 -17.49 21.62 11.13
C GLU A 202 -16.24 21.11 11.84
N THR A 203 -16.39 20.73 13.11
CA THR A 203 -15.32 20.15 13.93
C THR A 203 -15.67 18.70 14.23
N LYS A 204 -14.88 17.76 13.72
CA LYS A 204 -14.94 16.36 14.11
C LYS A 204 -13.89 16.11 15.17
N GLU A 205 -14.35 15.82 16.38
CA GLU A 205 -13.50 15.57 17.54
C GLU A 205 -13.69 14.13 18.01
N LEU A 206 -12.58 13.40 18.12
CA LEU A 206 -12.57 12.02 18.57
C LEU A 206 -11.45 11.86 19.60
N ALA A 207 -11.84 11.36 20.77
CA ALA A 207 -11.00 11.13 21.92
C ALA A 207 -11.13 9.64 22.30
N VAL A 208 -10.01 8.92 22.35
CA VAL A 208 -9.98 7.49 22.70
C VAL A 208 -8.92 7.26 23.78
N GLY A 209 -9.33 6.80 24.96
CA GLY A 209 -8.47 6.54 26.13
C GLY A 209 -8.88 7.35 27.37
N GLU A 210 -8.53 6.85 28.56
CA GLU A 210 -8.69 7.60 29.81
C GLU A 210 -7.70 8.78 29.79
N ARG A 211 -8.23 10.02 29.85
CA ARG A 211 -7.50 11.32 29.82
C ARG A 211 -7.36 12.00 28.46
N ALA A 212 -8.41 12.01 27.65
CA ALA A 212 -8.46 12.95 26.54
C ALA A 212 -8.42 14.42 26.99
N TYR A 213 -8.87 14.72 28.23
CA TYR A 213 -8.76 16.05 28.84
C TYR A 213 -8.74 15.95 30.38
N GLU A 214 -7.55 16.08 30.97
CA GLU A 214 -7.36 16.66 32.31
C GLU A 214 -6.40 17.85 32.15
#